data_AF-K2R0D3-F1
#
_entry.id   AF-K2R0D3-F1
#
_cell.length_a   1.000
_cell.length_b   1.000
_cell.length_c   1.000
_cell.angle_alpha   90.00
_cell.angle_beta   90.00
_cell.angle_gamma   90.00
#
_symmetry.space_group_name_H-M   'P 1'
#
loop_
_entity.id
_entity.type
_entity.pdbx_description
1 polymer ?
#
loop_
_entity_poly.entity_id
_entity_poly.type
_entity_poly.pdbx_seq_one_letter_code
_entity_poly.pdbx_strand_id
1 'polypeptide(L)'
;NGKSTSTTITVGSYTLPTSSSESLTTGTMTLDSYVDFASRLSEYIQSNGQAPPYGVIGLGQISYQSQIYLYSRILTSYANNGTLPTTITVKQWTNNNIPITEPSSVTIQQVLTAAQTVKNYIETNKALPSTVTVGTTTINMAQFLYLTTTATTLLNNGQPTSTTIGLGSYTLPTSSSESLTTELLLDDDYVDFAKRIADYIGSNGAAPAYGYANIGQVGYESQIYMYSRILSYYKTNGALPYNIVVKSWSASNIGTAGVNVQFSIADIAATATGVKNNVELYSYLPSTANVGGVKISIAQFLYLATKAVVQINSGNNSPITLENYNLPSSSSESITSSGAIGLSEYVDFASRINSYMVSNKIAPYTGVVSLGYLGYETQIYLFSQVLDSYANNGALPSSVSVNPWITVIYKIPAEYLVYIQPSNNCQSDNAQIIALANSITAGASTPYEKAVLIFNWVRDNIGYSFYYDTKYGAVGTLSAGSANCVDTSHLMIALLRASNIPARYVHGYCQFSSGSWYGHVWVQVYANGQWYTADATSSYNTFGSINNWNTATATVYGTYASLTF
;
A
#
# COMPACT_ATOMS: atom_id res chain seq x y z
N ASN A 1 -20.72 -18.04 -36.80
CA ASN A 1 -21.96 -18.81 -36.48
C ASN A 1 -21.71 -20.15 -35.78
N GLY A 2 -20.53 -20.43 -35.21
CA GLY A 2 -20.31 -21.64 -34.39
C GLY A 2 -20.56 -22.99 -35.08
N LYS A 3 -20.57 -23.01 -36.43
CA LYS A 3 -20.80 -24.22 -37.20
C LYS A 3 -19.53 -25.09 -37.17
N SER A 4 -19.72 -26.39 -37.04
CA SER A 4 -18.62 -27.38 -37.12
C SER A 4 -17.86 -27.23 -38.44
N THR A 5 -16.55 -27.46 -38.43
CA THR A 5 -15.72 -27.58 -39.64
C THR A 5 -16.17 -28.74 -40.55
N SER A 6 -16.95 -29.68 -40.01
CA SER A 6 -17.60 -30.76 -40.77
C SER A 6 -18.88 -30.32 -41.51
N THR A 7 -19.27 -29.05 -41.43
CA THR A 7 -20.44 -28.54 -42.15
C THR A 7 -20.14 -28.44 -43.64
N THR A 8 -20.89 -29.16 -44.45
CA THR A 8 -20.78 -29.11 -45.92
C THR A 8 -21.31 -27.78 -46.47
N ILE A 9 -20.55 -27.15 -47.36
CA ILE A 9 -20.99 -25.98 -48.12
C ILE A 9 -21.40 -26.47 -49.52
N THR A 10 -22.66 -26.24 -49.90
CA THR A 10 -23.15 -26.60 -51.25
C THR A 10 -22.51 -25.69 -52.29
N VAL A 11 -21.90 -26.29 -53.31
CA VAL A 11 -21.33 -25.55 -54.43
C VAL A 11 -22.46 -25.09 -55.36
N GLY A 12 -22.54 -23.78 -55.61
CA GLY A 12 -23.44 -23.19 -56.61
C GLY A 12 -22.74 -22.87 -57.92
N SER A 13 -23.51 -22.66 -58.98
CA SER A 13 -23.01 -22.20 -60.29
C SER A 13 -23.01 -20.67 -60.34
N TYR A 14 -21.85 -20.05 -60.20
CA TYR A 14 -21.68 -18.59 -60.19
C TYR A 14 -20.71 -18.12 -61.27
N THR A 15 -20.94 -16.92 -61.80
CA THR A 15 -20.10 -16.31 -62.85
C THR A 15 -19.09 -15.30 -62.31
N LEU A 16 -18.04 -15.03 -63.07
CA LEU A 16 -17.07 -13.97 -62.80
C LEU A 16 -17.69 -12.59 -63.03
N PRO A 17 -17.27 -11.55 -62.30
CA PRO A 17 -17.69 -10.18 -62.61
C PRO A 17 -17.12 -9.75 -63.98
N THR A 18 -17.88 -8.92 -64.69
CA THR A 18 -17.46 -8.37 -66.01
C THR A 18 -16.45 -7.23 -65.89
N SER A 19 -16.26 -6.68 -64.70
CA SER A 19 -15.28 -5.64 -64.39
C SER A 19 -14.72 -5.85 -62.97
N SER A 20 -13.63 -5.15 -62.66
CA SER A 20 -13.11 -5.08 -61.29
C SER A 20 -12.55 -3.68 -61.06
N SER A 21 -12.84 -3.11 -59.91
CA SER A 21 -12.39 -1.76 -59.55
C SER A 21 -11.90 -1.72 -58.12
N GLU A 22 -10.87 -0.92 -57.86
CA GLU A 22 -10.31 -0.74 -56.53
C GLU A 22 -10.06 0.72 -56.22
N SER A 23 -10.43 1.11 -55.00
CA SER A 23 -10.09 2.40 -54.39
C SER A 23 -9.95 2.13 -52.90
N LEU A 24 -8.82 1.51 -52.54
CA LEU A 24 -8.57 0.93 -51.22
C LEU A 24 -7.39 1.63 -50.55
N THR A 25 -7.53 1.99 -49.28
CA THR A 25 -6.41 2.49 -48.45
C THR A 25 -5.78 1.32 -47.69
N THR A 26 -4.46 1.33 -47.51
CA THR A 26 -3.80 0.31 -46.67
C THR A 26 -4.26 0.43 -45.22
N GLY A 27 -4.60 -0.69 -44.60
CA GLY A 27 -5.04 -0.74 -43.20
C GLY A 27 -5.28 -2.16 -42.72
N THR A 28 -6.07 -2.31 -41.67
CA THR A 28 -6.46 -3.60 -41.07
C THR A 28 -7.97 -3.74 -40.98
N MET A 29 -8.46 -4.97 -41.12
CA MET A 29 -9.84 -5.34 -40.80
C MET A 29 -9.88 -6.17 -39.52
N THR A 30 -10.88 -5.96 -38.67
CA THR A 30 -11.14 -6.80 -37.49
C THR A 30 -11.91 -8.07 -37.86
N LEU A 31 -11.89 -9.08 -36.98
CA LEU A 31 -12.71 -10.30 -37.09
C LEU A 31 -14.15 -9.97 -37.46
N ASP A 32 -14.80 -9.10 -36.69
CA ASP A 32 -16.20 -8.75 -36.93
C ASP A 32 -16.38 -8.07 -38.30
N SER A 33 -15.45 -7.19 -38.69
CA SER A 33 -15.53 -6.49 -39.98
C SER A 33 -15.37 -7.41 -41.19
N TYR A 34 -14.43 -8.37 -41.15
CA TYR A 34 -14.28 -9.29 -42.29
C TYR A 34 -15.30 -10.43 -42.24
N VAL A 35 -15.87 -10.78 -41.08
CA VAL A 35 -17.00 -11.74 -41.01
C VAL A 35 -18.30 -11.11 -41.52
N ASP A 36 -18.55 -9.84 -41.17
CA ASP A 36 -19.64 -9.04 -41.79
C ASP A 36 -19.45 -8.99 -43.31
N PHE A 37 -18.23 -8.63 -43.75
CA PHE A 37 -17.95 -8.52 -45.17
C PHE A 37 -18.13 -9.86 -45.90
N ALA A 38 -17.74 -10.99 -45.29
CA ALA A 38 -17.92 -12.32 -45.85
C ALA A 38 -19.41 -12.63 -46.05
N SER A 39 -20.24 -12.24 -45.08
CA SER A 39 -21.70 -12.42 -45.13
C SER A 39 -22.28 -11.63 -46.30
N ARG A 40 -21.96 -10.34 -46.40
CA ARG A 40 -22.40 -9.47 -47.52
C ARG A 40 -21.97 -9.99 -48.90
N LEU A 41 -20.74 -10.49 -49.02
CA LEU A 41 -20.26 -11.10 -50.27
C LEU A 41 -21.06 -12.36 -50.62
N SER A 42 -21.30 -13.24 -49.64
CA SER A 42 -22.03 -14.48 -49.86
C SER A 42 -23.49 -14.23 -50.27
N GLU A 43 -24.14 -13.23 -49.68
CA GLU A 43 -25.50 -12.81 -50.03
C GLU A 43 -25.57 -12.22 -51.44
N TYR A 44 -24.59 -11.38 -51.79
CA TYR A 44 -24.50 -10.82 -53.14
C TYR A 44 -24.36 -11.93 -54.20
N ILE A 45 -23.44 -12.88 -53.97
CA ILE A 45 -23.19 -13.98 -54.91
C ILE A 45 -24.45 -14.83 -55.11
N GLN A 46 -25.14 -15.17 -54.01
CA GLN A 46 -26.37 -15.96 -54.05
C GLN A 46 -27.51 -15.21 -54.76
N SER A 47 -27.64 -13.91 -54.53
CA SER A 47 -28.74 -13.10 -55.09
C SER A 47 -28.55 -12.78 -56.57
N ASN A 48 -27.29 -12.64 -57.02
CA ASN A 48 -26.98 -12.17 -58.38
C ASN A 48 -26.48 -13.28 -59.31
N GLY A 49 -26.12 -14.46 -58.79
CA GLY A 49 -25.50 -15.52 -59.61
C GLY A 49 -24.08 -15.18 -60.10
N GLN A 50 -23.46 -14.13 -59.53
CA GLN A 50 -22.19 -13.56 -59.97
C GLN A 50 -21.42 -13.00 -58.76
N ALA A 51 -20.09 -13.14 -58.76
CA ALA A 51 -19.25 -12.47 -57.76
C ALA A 51 -19.20 -10.95 -57.98
N PRO A 52 -19.15 -10.13 -56.92
CA PRO A 52 -19.19 -8.68 -57.08
C PRO A 52 -17.89 -8.14 -57.72
N PRO A 53 -17.98 -7.13 -58.61
CA PRO A 53 -16.81 -6.49 -59.20
C PRO A 53 -15.93 -5.79 -58.14
N TYR A 54 -16.55 -5.33 -57.06
CA TYR A 54 -15.89 -4.78 -55.87
C TYR A 54 -16.79 -4.94 -54.65
N GLY A 55 -16.18 -4.90 -53.47
CA GLY A 55 -16.88 -4.77 -52.19
C GLY A 55 -16.57 -3.42 -51.55
N VAL A 56 -17.39 -2.99 -50.60
CA VAL A 56 -17.12 -1.79 -49.80
C VAL A 56 -16.84 -2.21 -48.36
N ILE A 57 -15.70 -1.78 -47.85
CA ILE A 57 -15.25 -1.95 -46.47
C ILE A 57 -14.85 -0.59 -45.90
N GLY A 58 -14.57 -0.50 -44.60
CA GLY A 58 -14.17 0.76 -43.95
C GLY A 58 -12.91 1.42 -44.53
N LEU A 59 -12.13 0.68 -45.32
CA LEU A 59 -10.91 1.15 -45.99
C LEU A 59 -11.12 1.59 -47.46
N GLY A 60 -12.35 1.46 -47.98
CA GLY A 60 -12.70 1.83 -49.36
C GLY A 60 -13.25 0.66 -50.19
N GLN A 61 -13.15 0.80 -51.52
CA GLN A 61 -13.59 -0.21 -52.48
C GLN A 61 -12.49 -1.26 -52.68
N ILE A 62 -12.79 -2.52 -52.35
CA ILE A 62 -11.89 -3.66 -52.50
C ILE A 62 -12.23 -4.47 -53.76
N SER A 63 -11.25 -4.66 -54.65
CA SER A 63 -11.46 -5.37 -55.92
C SER A 63 -11.84 -6.83 -55.74
N TYR A 64 -12.39 -7.45 -56.79
CA TYR A 64 -12.62 -8.90 -56.83
C TYR A 64 -11.37 -9.72 -56.49
N GLN A 65 -10.21 -9.36 -57.04
CA GLN A 65 -8.93 -10.04 -56.78
C GLN A 65 -8.50 -9.90 -55.31
N SER A 66 -8.60 -8.68 -54.76
CA SER A 66 -8.29 -8.44 -53.34
C SER A 66 -9.22 -9.19 -52.39
N GLN A 67 -10.51 -9.33 -52.73
CA GLN A 67 -11.46 -10.12 -51.94
C GLN A 67 -11.03 -11.59 -51.85
N ILE A 68 -10.70 -12.21 -52.99
CA ILE A 68 -10.25 -13.60 -53.00
C ILE A 68 -8.97 -13.78 -52.20
N TYR A 69 -8.00 -12.89 -52.39
CA TYR A 69 -6.72 -13.00 -51.69
C TYR A 69 -6.84 -12.73 -50.18
N LEU A 70 -7.72 -11.81 -49.77
CA LEU A 70 -8.07 -11.57 -48.38
C LEU A 70 -8.56 -12.86 -47.70
N TYR A 71 -9.62 -13.49 -48.25
CA TYR A 71 -10.17 -14.70 -47.62
C TYR A 71 -9.27 -15.91 -47.76
N SER A 72 -8.45 -15.99 -48.82
CA SER A 72 -7.42 -17.02 -48.93
C SER A 72 -6.40 -16.92 -47.78
N ARG A 73 -5.94 -15.70 -47.44
CA ARG A 73 -5.03 -15.50 -46.31
C ARG A 73 -5.69 -15.72 -44.96
N ILE A 74 -6.94 -15.30 -44.77
CA ILE A 74 -7.72 -15.57 -43.55
C ILE A 74 -7.85 -17.08 -43.32
N LEU A 75 -8.24 -17.83 -44.35
CA LEU A 75 -8.42 -19.28 -44.25
C LEU A 75 -7.08 -20.01 -44.12
N THR A 76 -6.01 -19.51 -44.73
CA THR A 76 -4.66 -20.04 -44.50
C THR A 76 -4.23 -19.84 -43.04
N SER A 77 -4.51 -18.66 -42.47
CA SER A 77 -4.27 -18.41 -41.05
C SER A 77 -5.08 -19.35 -40.15
N TYR A 78 -6.36 -19.57 -40.46
CA TYR A 78 -7.20 -20.54 -39.75
C TYR A 78 -6.66 -21.97 -39.84
N ALA A 79 -6.25 -22.40 -41.04
CA ALA A 79 -5.69 -23.74 -41.25
C ALA A 79 -4.42 -23.98 -40.42
N ASN A 80 -3.60 -22.94 -40.24
CA ASN A 80 -2.36 -23.04 -39.47
C ASN A 80 -2.57 -22.92 -37.96
N ASN A 81 -3.54 -22.11 -37.52
CA ASN A 81 -3.68 -21.71 -36.11
C ASN A 81 -4.93 -22.27 -35.40
N GLY A 82 -5.84 -22.92 -36.13
CA GLY A 82 -7.12 -23.44 -35.60
C GLY A 82 -8.13 -22.36 -35.21
N THR A 83 -7.78 -21.08 -35.32
CA THR A 83 -8.63 -19.92 -34.99
C THR A 83 -8.53 -18.86 -36.08
N LEU A 84 -9.61 -18.10 -36.26
CA LEU A 84 -9.62 -17.00 -37.22
C LEU A 84 -8.76 -15.84 -36.67
N PRO A 85 -7.98 -15.16 -37.52
CA PRO A 85 -7.11 -14.08 -37.06
C PRO A 85 -7.95 -12.91 -36.53
N THR A 86 -7.65 -12.38 -35.35
CA THR A 86 -8.43 -11.28 -34.77
C THR A 86 -8.41 -10.02 -35.65
N THR A 87 -7.34 -9.85 -36.44
CA THR A 87 -7.18 -8.78 -37.44
C THR A 87 -6.43 -9.29 -38.67
N ILE A 88 -6.61 -8.64 -39.82
CA ILE A 88 -5.91 -8.97 -41.06
C ILE A 88 -5.54 -7.68 -41.82
N THR A 89 -4.30 -7.59 -42.31
CA THR A 89 -3.84 -6.45 -43.10
C THR A 89 -4.47 -6.47 -44.48
N VAL A 90 -4.90 -5.31 -44.98
CA VAL A 90 -5.49 -5.13 -46.29
C VAL A 90 -4.70 -4.05 -47.04
N LYS A 91 -4.27 -4.36 -48.27
CA LYS A 91 -3.55 -3.46 -49.17
C LYS A 91 -4.14 -3.58 -50.57
N GLN A 92 -3.94 -2.55 -51.39
CA GLN A 92 -4.32 -2.59 -52.81
C GLN A 92 -3.68 -3.77 -53.55
N TRP A 93 -4.39 -4.32 -54.52
CA TRP A 93 -3.92 -5.34 -55.44
C TRP A 93 -2.89 -4.75 -56.41
N THR A 94 -1.63 -4.81 -56.02
CA THR A 94 -0.50 -4.40 -56.85
C THR A 94 0.66 -5.38 -56.70
N ASN A 95 1.52 -5.46 -57.70
CA ASN A 95 2.74 -6.29 -57.64
C ASN A 95 3.65 -5.91 -56.47
N ASN A 96 3.62 -4.65 -56.00
CA ASN A 96 4.42 -4.18 -54.87
C ASN A 96 3.88 -4.62 -53.51
N ASN A 97 2.58 -4.93 -53.43
CA ASN A 97 1.93 -5.30 -52.17
C ASN A 97 1.85 -6.82 -51.98
N ILE A 98 2.04 -7.62 -53.03
CA ILE A 98 1.86 -9.07 -53.00
C ILE A 98 3.25 -9.75 -52.96
N PRO A 99 3.52 -10.63 -51.96
CA PRO A 99 2.59 -11.12 -50.93
C PRO A 99 2.36 -10.12 -49.79
N ILE A 100 1.11 -10.04 -49.30
CA ILE A 100 0.79 -9.26 -48.09
C ILE A 100 1.09 -10.14 -46.87
N THR A 101 2.17 -9.82 -46.17
CA THR A 101 2.53 -10.42 -44.87
C THR A 101 1.98 -9.58 -43.72
N GLU A 102 1.53 -10.27 -42.67
CA GLU A 102 1.20 -9.61 -41.42
C GLU A 102 2.49 -9.17 -40.72
N PRO A 103 2.55 -7.94 -40.18
CA PRO A 103 3.73 -7.46 -39.47
C PRO A 103 4.02 -8.35 -38.25
N SER A 104 5.26 -8.80 -38.12
CA SER A 104 5.74 -9.62 -37.00
C SER A 104 6.31 -8.80 -35.84
N SER A 105 6.49 -7.48 -36.03
CA SER A 105 7.04 -6.57 -35.03
C SER A 105 6.58 -5.12 -35.25
N VAL A 106 6.73 -4.29 -34.23
CA VAL A 106 6.48 -2.83 -34.26
C VAL A 106 7.64 -2.09 -33.61
N THR A 107 7.87 -0.83 -33.95
CA THR A 107 8.92 -0.01 -33.31
C THR A 107 8.43 0.58 -31.99
N ILE A 108 9.35 0.88 -31.06
CA ILE A 108 9.03 1.64 -29.84
C ILE A 108 8.34 2.96 -30.20
N GLN A 109 8.77 3.66 -31.26
CA GLN A 109 8.12 4.90 -31.72
C GLN A 109 6.62 4.72 -32.04
N GLN A 110 6.24 3.59 -32.65
CA GLN A 110 4.85 3.26 -32.91
C GLN A 110 4.09 2.96 -31.60
N VAL A 111 4.72 2.25 -30.66
CA VAL A 111 4.16 1.99 -29.32
C VAL A 111 3.94 3.28 -28.53
N LEU A 112 4.88 4.22 -28.55
CA LEU A 112 4.74 5.54 -27.93
C LEU A 112 3.52 6.30 -28.46
N THR A 113 3.26 6.21 -29.77
CA THR A 113 2.11 6.86 -30.39
C THR A 113 0.80 6.19 -29.98
N ALA A 114 0.76 4.86 -29.96
CA ALA A 114 -0.39 4.12 -29.47
C ALA A 114 -0.67 4.37 -27.98
N ALA A 115 0.36 4.48 -27.15
CA ALA A 115 0.24 4.82 -25.73
C ALA A 115 -0.41 6.18 -25.49
N GLN A 116 -0.03 7.19 -26.26
CA GLN A 116 -0.70 8.49 -26.20
C GLN A 116 -2.19 8.37 -26.60
N THR A 117 -2.50 7.62 -27.66
CA THR A 117 -3.89 7.37 -28.10
C THR A 117 -4.72 6.66 -27.03
N VAL A 118 -4.20 5.58 -26.44
CA VAL A 118 -4.91 4.81 -25.39
C VAL A 118 -5.09 5.66 -24.14
N LYS A 119 -4.07 6.41 -23.71
CA LYS A 119 -4.17 7.34 -22.59
C LYS A 119 -5.31 8.34 -22.81
N ASN A 120 -5.34 9.01 -23.96
CA ASN A 120 -6.36 10.00 -24.29
C ASN A 120 -7.76 9.35 -24.35
N TYR A 121 -7.87 8.16 -24.95
CA TYR A 121 -9.14 7.43 -25.01
C TYR A 121 -9.67 7.13 -23.61
N ILE A 122 -8.82 6.60 -22.71
CA ILE A 122 -9.21 6.27 -21.33
C ILE A 122 -9.64 7.54 -20.59
N GLU A 123 -8.89 8.63 -20.74
CA GLU A 123 -9.20 9.90 -20.07
C GLU A 123 -10.51 10.52 -20.52
N THR A 124 -10.85 10.40 -21.81
CA THR A 124 -12.11 10.89 -22.39
C THR A 124 -13.30 9.97 -22.07
N ASN A 125 -13.15 8.66 -22.27
CA ASN A 125 -14.28 7.71 -22.21
C ASN A 125 -14.45 7.06 -20.83
N LYS A 126 -13.49 7.25 -19.92
CA LYS A 126 -13.44 6.62 -18.59
C LYS A 126 -13.55 5.09 -18.66
N ALA A 127 -13.05 4.51 -19.76
CA ALA A 127 -13.11 3.08 -20.06
C ALA A 127 -11.89 2.65 -20.88
N LEU A 128 -11.53 1.37 -20.78
CA LEU A 128 -10.48 0.77 -21.58
C LEU A 128 -11.01 0.49 -23.01
N PRO A 129 -10.27 0.84 -24.08
CA PRO A 129 -10.67 0.44 -25.43
C PRO A 129 -10.50 -1.09 -25.61
N SER A 130 -11.26 -1.70 -26.51
CA SER A 130 -11.09 -3.14 -26.81
C SER A 130 -9.82 -3.43 -27.61
N THR A 131 -9.43 -2.50 -28.49
CA THR A 131 -8.27 -2.60 -29.38
C THR A 131 -7.60 -1.24 -29.59
N VAL A 132 -6.35 -1.27 -30.09
CA VAL A 132 -5.60 -0.08 -30.53
C VAL A 132 -4.81 -0.41 -31.78
N THR A 133 -4.62 0.57 -32.65
CA THR A 133 -3.73 0.47 -33.80
C THR A 133 -2.31 0.91 -33.43
N VAL A 134 -1.32 0.05 -33.63
CA VAL A 134 0.11 0.31 -33.46
C VAL A 134 0.79 0.20 -34.83
N GLY A 135 1.28 1.32 -35.36
CA GLY A 135 1.72 1.39 -36.75
C GLY A 135 0.54 1.16 -37.68
N THR A 136 0.54 0.04 -38.41
CA THR A 136 -0.58 -0.39 -39.27
C THR A 136 -1.38 -1.55 -38.68
N THR A 137 -1.01 -2.05 -37.49
CA THR A 137 -1.57 -3.28 -36.92
C THR A 137 -2.57 -2.96 -35.83
N THR A 138 -3.79 -3.48 -35.93
CA THR A 138 -4.76 -3.42 -34.83
C THR A 138 -4.54 -4.62 -33.90
N ILE A 139 -4.36 -4.34 -32.60
CA ILE A 139 -4.07 -5.32 -31.55
C ILE A 139 -5.03 -5.17 -30.37
N ASN A 140 -5.21 -6.24 -29.59
CA ASN A 140 -5.98 -6.19 -28.35
C ASN A 140 -5.18 -5.57 -27.19
N MET A 141 -5.84 -5.34 -26.05
CA MET A 141 -5.21 -4.70 -24.89
C MET A 141 -4.16 -5.56 -24.16
N ALA A 142 -4.20 -6.88 -24.26
CA ALA A 142 -3.18 -7.76 -23.67
C ALA A 142 -1.86 -7.65 -24.46
N GLN A 143 -1.98 -7.63 -25.79
CA GLN A 143 -0.86 -7.36 -26.68
C GLN A 143 -0.29 -5.96 -26.45
N PHE A 144 -1.17 -4.96 -26.28
CA PHE A 144 -0.75 -3.61 -25.99
C PHE A 144 -0.02 -3.48 -24.63
N LEU A 145 -0.49 -4.17 -23.59
CA LEU A 145 0.19 -4.22 -22.29
C LEU A 145 1.60 -4.82 -22.42
N TYR A 146 1.76 -5.91 -23.17
CA TYR A 146 3.07 -6.50 -23.46
C TYR A 146 4.00 -5.52 -24.18
N LEU A 147 3.51 -4.85 -25.23
CA LEU A 147 4.31 -3.88 -25.98
C LEU A 147 4.75 -2.70 -25.13
N THR A 148 3.85 -2.15 -24.32
CA THR A 148 4.16 -0.96 -23.49
C THR A 148 5.13 -1.29 -22.37
N THR A 149 4.96 -2.42 -21.68
CA THR A 149 5.88 -2.86 -20.63
C THR A 149 7.27 -3.23 -21.17
N THR A 150 7.32 -3.90 -22.32
CA THR A 150 8.58 -4.19 -23.02
C THR A 150 9.28 -2.89 -23.46
N ALA A 151 8.53 -1.95 -24.05
CA ALA A 151 9.07 -0.65 -24.45
C ALA A 151 9.61 0.14 -23.26
N THR A 152 8.91 0.18 -22.12
CA THR A 152 9.41 0.84 -20.90
C THR A 152 10.74 0.25 -20.45
N THR A 153 10.88 -1.08 -20.44
CA THR A 153 12.13 -1.76 -20.05
C THR A 153 13.27 -1.46 -21.03
N LEU A 154 12.99 -1.51 -22.34
CA LEU A 154 14.00 -1.22 -23.37
C LEU A 154 14.47 0.25 -23.32
N LEU A 155 13.55 1.18 -23.14
CA LEU A 155 13.87 2.61 -22.99
C LEU A 155 14.71 2.88 -21.74
N ASN A 156 14.39 2.23 -20.62
CA ASN A 156 15.21 2.30 -19.41
C ASN A 156 16.65 1.81 -19.65
N ASN A 157 16.80 0.78 -20.49
CA ASN A 157 18.10 0.23 -20.88
C ASN A 157 18.78 1.01 -22.03
N GLY A 158 18.31 2.23 -22.32
CA GLY A 158 18.92 3.13 -23.31
C GLY A 158 18.72 2.71 -24.78
N GLN A 159 17.77 1.82 -25.07
CA GLN A 159 17.51 1.41 -26.45
C GLN A 159 16.82 2.55 -27.23
N PRO A 160 17.17 2.77 -28.50
CA PRO A 160 16.59 3.84 -29.31
C PRO A 160 15.13 3.54 -29.66
N THR A 161 14.34 4.57 -29.97
CA THR A 161 12.91 4.42 -30.33
C THR A 161 12.69 3.69 -31.67
N SER A 162 13.74 3.49 -32.46
CA SER A 162 13.75 2.65 -33.67
C SER A 162 13.77 1.14 -33.37
N THR A 163 14.06 0.73 -32.12
CA THR A 163 14.09 -0.67 -31.71
C THR A 163 12.73 -1.33 -31.95
N THR A 164 12.74 -2.54 -32.51
CA THR A 164 11.54 -3.33 -32.81
C THR A 164 11.20 -4.29 -31.67
N ILE A 165 9.91 -4.43 -31.37
CA ILE A 165 9.36 -5.38 -30.41
C ILE A 165 8.48 -6.37 -31.19
N GLY A 166 8.67 -7.68 -30.96
CA GLY A 166 7.87 -8.72 -31.59
C GLY A 166 6.39 -8.64 -31.21
N LEU A 167 5.51 -8.85 -32.20
CA LEU A 167 4.07 -8.94 -32.01
C LEU A 167 3.70 -10.39 -31.64
N GLY A 168 3.41 -10.63 -30.36
CA GLY A 168 2.86 -11.91 -29.90
C GLY A 168 1.34 -11.95 -29.96
N SER A 169 0.78 -13.16 -29.93
CA SER A 169 -0.66 -13.40 -29.79
C SER A 169 -0.98 -13.66 -28.32
N TYR A 170 -1.55 -12.66 -27.64
CA TYR A 170 -1.83 -12.71 -26.21
C TYR A 170 -3.32 -12.53 -25.92
N THR A 171 -3.85 -13.33 -25.00
CA THR A 171 -5.27 -13.29 -24.61
C THR A 171 -5.53 -12.33 -23.45
N LEU A 172 -6.76 -11.80 -23.40
CA LEU A 172 -7.25 -10.96 -22.29
C LEU A 172 -7.44 -11.81 -21.02
N PRO A 173 -7.24 -11.25 -19.82
CA PRO A 173 -7.60 -11.93 -18.59
C PRO A 173 -9.12 -12.05 -18.47
N THR A 174 -9.60 -13.06 -17.76
CA THR A 174 -11.04 -13.28 -17.51
C THR A 174 -11.61 -12.40 -16.40
N SER A 175 -10.74 -11.80 -15.58
CA SER A 175 -11.08 -10.92 -14.47
C SER A 175 -9.96 -9.90 -14.24
N SER A 176 -10.25 -8.90 -13.42
CA SER A 176 -9.29 -7.93 -12.91
C SER A 176 -9.60 -7.67 -11.44
N SER A 177 -8.56 -7.51 -10.62
CA SER A 177 -8.71 -7.18 -9.20
C SER A 177 -7.60 -6.26 -8.73
N GLU A 178 -7.91 -5.35 -7.81
CA GLU A 178 -6.99 -4.32 -7.38
C GLU A 178 -7.15 -4.02 -5.88
N SER A 179 -6.02 -3.74 -5.22
CA SER A 179 -5.96 -3.31 -3.83
C SER A 179 -4.69 -2.48 -3.62
N LEU A 180 -4.81 -1.16 -3.63
CA LEU A 180 -3.68 -0.23 -3.52
C LEU A 180 -3.51 0.29 -2.09
N THR A 181 -2.31 0.12 -1.53
CA THR A 181 -1.93 0.60 -0.18
C THR A 181 -1.46 2.05 -0.22
N THR A 182 -0.65 2.42 -1.22
CA THR A 182 -0.20 3.79 -1.52
C THR A 182 -0.47 4.10 -2.99
N GLU A 183 -0.15 5.31 -3.44
CA GLU A 183 -0.51 5.79 -4.79
C GLU A 183 0.67 6.28 -5.61
N LEU A 184 1.91 6.24 -5.11
CA LEU A 184 3.08 6.76 -5.83
C LEU A 184 4.08 5.63 -6.13
N LEU A 185 4.41 5.44 -7.42
CA LEU A 185 5.47 4.54 -7.88
C LEU A 185 6.66 5.35 -8.42
N LEU A 186 7.86 4.91 -8.08
CA LEU A 186 9.10 5.40 -8.68
C LEU A 186 9.47 4.63 -9.95
N ASP A 187 10.40 5.20 -10.71
CA ASP A 187 10.99 4.60 -11.91
C ASP A 187 11.54 3.21 -11.72
N ASP A 188 12.42 2.99 -10.74
CA ASP A 188 12.97 1.66 -10.47
C ASP A 188 11.84 0.63 -10.20
N ASP A 189 10.80 1.04 -9.47
CA ASP A 189 9.68 0.17 -9.10
C ASP A 189 8.77 -0.16 -10.29
N TYR A 190 8.39 0.83 -11.11
CA TYR A 190 7.50 0.57 -12.25
C TYR A 190 8.27 -0.06 -13.43
N VAL A 191 9.59 0.12 -13.53
CA VAL A 191 10.43 -0.57 -14.52
C VAL A 191 10.59 -2.04 -14.16
N ASP A 192 10.89 -2.38 -12.90
CA ASP A 192 10.86 -3.77 -12.42
C ASP A 192 9.49 -4.40 -12.66
N PHE A 193 8.42 -3.68 -12.31
CA PHE A 193 7.07 -4.16 -12.53
C PHE A 193 6.77 -4.40 -14.02
N ALA A 194 7.28 -3.54 -14.90
CA ALA A 194 7.10 -3.68 -16.35
C ALA A 194 7.74 -4.98 -16.85
N LYS A 195 8.97 -5.23 -16.41
CA LYS A 195 9.70 -6.46 -16.74
C LYS A 195 8.91 -7.70 -16.29
N ARG A 196 8.44 -7.72 -15.03
CA ARG A 196 7.65 -8.85 -14.51
C ARG A 196 6.36 -9.10 -15.28
N ILE A 197 5.66 -8.03 -15.70
CA ILE A 197 4.46 -8.16 -16.53
C ILE A 197 4.81 -8.72 -17.92
N ALA A 198 5.85 -8.18 -18.58
CA ALA A 198 6.26 -8.65 -19.90
C ALA A 198 6.69 -10.13 -19.88
N ASP A 199 7.47 -10.53 -18.88
CA ASP A 199 7.90 -11.92 -18.68
C ASP A 199 6.72 -12.86 -18.43
N TYR A 200 5.74 -12.43 -17.62
CA TYR A 200 4.50 -13.18 -17.39
C TYR A 200 3.73 -13.39 -18.69
N ILE A 201 3.50 -12.32 -19.46
CA ILE A 201 2.72 -12.41 -20.71
C ILE A 201 3.43 -13.31 -21.73
N GLY A 202 4.74 -13.15 -21.89
CA GLY A 202 5.55 -13.97 -22.79
C GLY A 202 5.52 -15.46 -22.42
N SER A 203 5.51 -15.77 -21.12
CA SER A 203 5.52 -17.16 -20.63
C SER A 203 4.15 -17.82 -20.65
N ASN A 204 3.08 -17.06 -20.41
CA ASN A 204 1.73 -17.61 -20.24
C ASN A 204 0.83 -17.44 -21.47
N GLY A 205 1.23 -16.62 -22.45
CA GLY A 205 0.38 -16.33 -23.61
C GLY A 205 -0.85 -15.47 -23.28
N ALA A 206 -0.93 -14.90 -22.07
CA ALA A 206 -2.08 -14.17 -21.56
C ALA A 206 -1.66 -13.01 -20.66
N ALA A 207 -2.43 -11.91 -20.68
CA ALA A 207 -2.25 -10.82 -19.73
C ALA A 207 -2.64 -11.21 -18.31
N PRO A 208 -1.90 -10.73 -17.29
CA PRO A 208 -2.26 -11.00 -15.90
C PRO A 208 -3.52 -10.22 -15.50
N ALA A 209 -4.37 -10.83 -14.68
CA ALA A 209 -5.52 -10.14 -14.08
C ALA A 209 -5.09 -8.98 -13.14
N TYR A 210 -3.90 -9.12 -12.55
CA TYR A 210 -3.28 -8.15 -11.66
C TYR A 210 -1.79 -8.44 -11.51
N GLY A 211 -1.04 -7.50 -10.94
CA GLY A 211 0.35 -7.72 -10.52
C GLY A 211 0.70 -6.91 -9.29
N TYR A 212 1.76 -7.29 -8.59
CA TYR A 212 2.17 -6.62 -7.34
C TYR A 212 3.32 -5.65 -7.56
N ALA A 213 3.14 -4.40 -7.14
CA ALA A 213 4.18 -3.38 -7.06
C ALA A 213 4.23 -2.82 -5.63
N ASN A 214 5.14 -1.87 -5.36
CA ASN A 214 5.28 -1.26 -4.03
C ASN A 214 4.06 -0.47 -3.55
N ILE A 215 3.09 -0.22 -4.45
CA ILE A 215 1.80 0.38 -4.15
C ILE A 215 0.69 -0.63 -3.87
N GLY A 216 0.98 -1.94 -3.88
CA GLY A 216 0.02 -3.03 -3.68
C GLY A 216 -0.31 -3.81 -4.95
N GLN A 217 -1.51 -4.39 -4.98
CA GLN A 217 -2.02 -5.19 -6.09
C GLN A 217 -2.63 -4.25 -7.15
N VAL A 218 -2.01 -4.15 -8.32
CA VAL A 218 -2.43 -3.29 -9.43
C VAL A 218 -3.24 -4.10 -10.46
N GLY A 219 -4.48 -3.69 -10.73
CA GLY A 219 -5.38 -4.36 -11.66
C GLY A 219 -4.96 -4.22 -13.13
N TYR A 220 -5.51 -5.06 -14.00
CA TYR A 220 -5.18 -5.10 -15.43
C TYR A 220 -5.38 -3.74 -16.14
N GLU A 221 -6.52 -3.07 -15.89
CA GLU A 221 -6.82 -1.77 -16.48
C GLU A 221 -5.85 -0.69 -15.99
N SER A 222 -5.52 -0.69 -14.70
CA SER A 222 -4.56 0.23 -14.10
C SER A 222 -3.14 0.02 -14.64
N GLN A 223 -2.72 -1.22 -14.90
CA GLN A 223 -1.43 -1.49 -15.54
C GLN A 223 -1.37 -0.85 -16.93
N ILE A 224 -2.40 -1.04 -17.76
CA ILE A 224 -2.45 -0.46 -19.11
C ILE A 224 -2.45 1.07 -19.03
N TYR A 225 -3.29 1.65 -18.18
CA TYR A 225 -3.38 3.11 -18.07
C TYR A 225 -2.09 3.72 -17.53
N MET A 226 -1.45 3.09 -16.54
CA MET A 226 -0.16 3.50 -15.99
C MET A 226 0.92 3.53 -17.09
N TYR A 227 1.13 2.43 -17.84
CA TYR A 227 2.16 2.41 -18.89
C TYR A 227 1.80 3.28 -20.10
N SER A 228 0.51 3.49 -20.38
CA SER A 228 0.08 4.47 -21.38
C SER A 228 0.50 5.89 -21.01
N ARG A 229 0.36 6.27 -19.73
CA ARG A 229 0.79 7.58 -19.19
C ARG A 229 2.31 7.71 -19.18
N ILE A 230 3.04 6.69 -18.72
CA ILE A 230 4.51 6.66 -18.70
C ILE A 230 5.07 6.87 -20.11
N LEU A 231 4.60 6.11 -21.10
CA LEU A 231 5.10 6.22 -22.46
C LEU A 231 4.60 7.48 -23.19
N SER A 232 3.39 7.96 -22.88
CA SER A 232 2.95 9.28 -23.35
C SER A 232 3.83 10.41 -22.79
N TYR A 233 4.33 10.29 -21.55
CA TYR A 233 5.27 11.24 -20.97
C TYR A 233 6.64 11.15 -21.68
N TYR A 234 7.16 9.94 -21.88
CA TYR A 234 8.42 9.73 -22.60
C TYR A 234 8.38 10.33 -24.01
N LYS A 235 7.28 10.12 -24.74
CA LYS A 235 7.11 10.66 -26.10
C LYS A 235 7.30 12.19 -26.17
N THR A 236 6.88 12.90 -25.13
CA THR A 236 6.97 14.37 -25.07
C THR A 236 8.32 14.84 -24.53
N ASN A 237 8.91 14.13 -23.56
CA ASN A 237 10.04 14.62 -22.77
C ASN A 237 11.38 13.94 -23.12
N GLY A 238 11.37 12.83 -23.85
CA GLY A 238 12.57 12.07 -24.20
C GLY A 238 13.21 11.29 -23.04
N ALA A 239 12.55 11.22 -21.88
CA ALA A 239 13.00 10.48 -20.70
C ALA A 239 11.81 9.85 -19.99
N LEU A 240 12.05 8.73 -19.28
CA LEU A 240 11.04 8.12 -18.43
C LEU A 240 10.76 9.04 -17.22
N PRO A 241 9.51 9.07 -16.71
CA PRO A 241 9.19 9.90 -15.56
C PRO A 241 9.81 9.34 -14.28
N TYR A 242 10.42 10.18 -13.46
CA TYR A 242 10.94 9.78 -12.15
C TYR A 242 9.89 9.11 -11.25
N ASN A 243 8.63 9.58 -11.31
CA ASN A 243 7.55 8.94 -10.57
C ASN A 243 6.19 9.07 -11.28
N ILE A 244 5.24 8.23 -10.89
CA ILE A 244 3.86 8.26 -11.36
C ILE A 244 2.88 7.99 -10.23
N VAL A 245 1.80 8.78 -10.19
CA VAL A 245 0.67 8.49 -9.30
C VAL A 245 -0.27 7.48 -9.95
N VAL A 246 -0.59 6.41 -9.25
CA VAL A 246 -1.55 5.37 -9.64
C VAL A 246 -2.66 5.34 -8.59
N LYS A 247 -3.88 5.62 -9.03
CA LYS A 247 -5.10 5.52 -8.22
C LYS A 247 -5.91 4.32 -8.69
N SER A 248 -6.74 3.80 -7.80
CA SER A 248 -7.55 2.64 -8.14
C SER A 248 -8.45 2.89 -9.35
N TRP A 249 -8.63 1.88 -10.20
CA TRP A 249 -9.39 1.98 -11.43
C TRP A 249 -10.85 2.34 -11.16
N SER A 250 -11.21 3.59 -11.47
CA SER A 250 -12.58 4.09 -11.40
C SER A 250 -12.73 5.33 -12.28
N ALA A 251 -13.96 5.62 -12.72
CA ALA A 251 -14.23 6.80 -13.53
C ALA A 251 -13.84 8.12 -12.84
N SER A 252 -13.93 8.18 -11.51
CA SER A 252 -13.58 9.36 -10.71
C SER A 252 -12.07 9.58 -10.57
N ASN A 253 -11.27 8.51 -10.66
CA ASN A 253 -9.82 8.58 -10.51
C ASN A 253 -9.10 8.83 -11.85
N ILE A 254 -9.69 8.42 -12.98
CA ILE A 254 -9.09 8.56 -14.32
C ILE A 254 -8.91 10.04 -14.71
N GLY A 255 -7.68 10.42 -15.04
CA GLY A 255 -7.28 11.78 -15.44
C GLY A 255 -6.94 12.73 -14.29
N THR A 256 -6.99 12.27 -13.04
CA THR A 256 -6.70 13.10 -11.85
C THR A 256 -5.28 12.94 -11.31
N ALA A 257 -4.57 11.90 -11.75
CA ALA A 257 -3.26 11.55 -11.25
C ALA A 257 -2.14 12.24 -12.05
N GLY A 258 -1.11 12.73 -11.34
CA GLY A 258 0.07 13.35 -11.95
C GLY A 258 1.19 12.36 -12.33
N VAL A 259 2.09 12.83 -13.19
CA VAL A 259 3.38 12.19 -13.54
C VAL A 259 4.47 13.17 -13.13
N ASN A 260 5.59 12.71 -12.57
CA ASN A 260 6.62 13.55 -11.94
C ASN A 260 6.04 14.51 -10.89
N VAL A 261 5.26 13.96 -9.97
CA VAL A 261 4.65 14.72 -8.88
C VAL A 261 5.72 15.18 -7.90
N GLN A 262 5.60 16.44 -7.52
CA GLN A 262 6.35 17.10 -6.47
C GLN A 262 5.37 17.74 -5.49
N PHE A 263 5.78 17.89 -4.24
CA PHE A 263 4.92 18.38 -3.17
C PHE A 263 5.36 19.75 -2.69
N SER A 264 4.42 20.67 -2.55
CA SER A 264 4.71 21.99 -1.99
C SER A 264 4.91 21.89 -0.47
N ILE A 265 5.65 22.84 0.10
CA ILE A 265 5.79 22.95 1.57
C ILE A 265 4.41 23.13 2.23
N ALA A 266 3.49 23.84 1.58
CA ALA A 266 2.14 24.04 2.09
C ALA A 266 1.36 22.74 2.20
N ASP A 267 1.42 21.87 1.17
CA ASP A 267 0.77 20.55 1.21
C ASP A 267 1.35 19.69 2.33
N ILE A 268 2.67 19.67 2.46
CA ILE A 268 3.37 18.87 3.49
C ILE A 268 3.00 19.37 4.89
N ALA A 269 2.96 20.68 5.10
CA ALA A 269 2.60 21.28 6.38
C ALA A 269 1.12 21.04 6.74
N ALA A 270 0.20 21.12 5.77
CA ALA A 270 -1.20 20.76 5.98
C ALA A 270 -1.35 19.27 6.35
N THR A 271 -0.61 18.38 5.70
CA THR A 271 -0.58 16.96 6.06
C THR A 271 0.00 16.75 7.46
N ALA A 272 1.04 17.50 7.84
CA ALA A 272 1.64 17.44 9.17
C ALA A 272 0.65 17.78 10.29
N THR A 273 -0.17 18.81 10.10
CA THR A 273 -1.29 19.12 11.01
C THR A 273 -2.24 17.92 11.15
N GLY A 274 -2.61 17.28 10.05
CA GLY A 274 -3.46 16.09 10.06
C GLY A 274 -2.83 14.90 10.79
N VAL A 275 -1.55 14.62 10.56
CA VAL A 275 -0.81 13.53 11.25
C VAL A 275 -0.71 13.81 12.74
N LYS A 276 -0.36 15.04 13.14
CA LYS A 276 -0.33 15.45 14.56
C LYS A 276 -1.69 15.24 15.23
N ASN A 277 -2.76 15.74 14.61
CA ASN A 277 -4.11 15.62 15.14
C ASN A 277 -4.55 14.15 15.26
N ASN A 278 -4.16 13.29 14.31
CA ASN A 278 -4.44 11.85 14.38
C ASN A 278 -3.77 11.22 15.61
N VAL A 279 -2.49 11.50 15.83
CA VAL A 279 -1.75 11.01 17.01
C VAL A 279 -2.41 11.50 18.30
N GLU A 280 -2.76 12.79 18.37
CA GLU A 280 -3.34 13.38 19.58
C GLU A 280 -4.74 12.88 19.90
N LEU A 281 -5.54 12.56 18.87
CA LEU A 281 -6.91 12.11 19.01
C LEU A 281 -6.99 10.60 19.24
N TYR A 282 -6.24 9.81 18.48
CA TYR A 282 -6.38 8.35 18.44
C TYR A 282 -5.22 7.60 19.08
N SER A 283 -4.18 8.29 19.53
CA SER A 283 -3.05 7.69 20.25
C SER A 283 -2.31 6.62 19.44
N TYR A 284 -2.25 6.76 18.12
CA TYR A 284 -1.40 5.96 17.25
C TYR A 284 -0.97 6.76 16.01
N LEU A 285 0.10 6.31 15.36
CA LEU A 285 0.58 6.92 14.12
C LEU A 285 -0.16 6.32 12.91
N PRO A 286 -0.71 7.12 11.98
CA PRO A 286 -1.30 6.55 10.76
C PRO A 286 -0.28 5.75 9.95
N SER A 287 -0.73 4.69 9.26
CA SER A 287 0.12 3.93 8.33
C SER A 287 0.42 4.67 7.02
N THR A 288 -0.46 5.60 6.63
CA THR A 288 -0.34 6.41 5.42
C THR A 288 -0.73 7.86 5.67
N ALA A 289 -0.19 8.78 4.87
CA ALA A 289 -0.56 10.19 4.87
C ALA A 289 -1.03 10.62 3.47
N ASN A 290 -1.91 11.62 3.40
CA ASN A 290 -2.34 12.21 2.13
C ASN A 290 -1.67 13.58 1.97
N VAL A 291 -0.77 13.72 0.99
CA VAL A 291 -0.05 14.96 0.67
C VAL A 291 -0.47 15.41 -0.72
N GLY A 292 -1.03 16.61 -0.84
CA GLY A 292 -1.46 17.16 -2.13
C GLY A 292 -2.44 16.26 -2.91
N GLY A 293 -3.26 15.46 -2.21
CA GLY A 293 -4.20 14.53 -2.85
C GLY A 293 -3.61 13.18 -3.27
N VAL A 294 -2.38 12.88 -2.85
CA VAL A 294 -1.66 11.61 -3.11
C VAL A 294 -1.43 10.88 -1.78
N LYS A 295 -1.87 9.61 -1.72
CA LYS A 295 -1.65 8.74 -0.56
C LYS A 295 -0.25 8.13 -0.57
N ILE A 296 0.56 8.44 0.43
CA ILE A 296 1.95 7.97 0.61
C ILE A 296 2.13 7.23 1.94
N SER A 297 3.19 6.43 2.08
CA SER A 297 3.50 5.77 3.35
C SER A 297 3.90 6.79 4.42
N ILE A 298 3.72 6.46 5.70
CA ILE A 298 4.14 7.36 6.77
C ILE A 298 5.68 7.52 6.87
N ALA A 299 6.45 6.54 6.37
CA ALA A 299 7.89 6.67 6.18
C ALA A 299 8.22 7.71 5.10
N GLN A 300 7.53 7.69 3.96
CA GLN A 300 7.68 8.71 2.93
C GLN A 300 7.31 10.10 3.43
N PHE A 301 6.26 10.20 4.27
CA PHE A 301 5.90 11.45 4.92
C PHE A 301 7.00 11.98 5.85
N LEU A 302 7.68 11.12 6.63
CA LEU A 302 8.82 11.54 7.45
C LEU A 302 9.88 12.27 6.61
N TYR A 303 10.27 11.69 5.46
CA TYR A 303 11.23 12.32 4.56
C TYR A 303 10.77 13.70 4.07
N LEU A 304 9.50 13.82 3.65
CA LEU A 304 8.93 15.10 3.21
C LEU A 304 8.93 16.12 4.34
N ALA A 305 8.52 15.70 5.54
CA ALA A 305 8.42 16.57 6.70
C ALA A 305 9.80 17.13 7.10
N THR A 306 10.81 16.27 7.20
CA THR A 306 12.17 16.71 7.53
C THR A 306 12.80 17.53 6.41
N LYS A 307 12.57 17.18 5.13
CA LYS A 307 13.06 17.95 3.99
C LYS A 307 12.45 19.34 3.96
N ALA A 308 11.15 19.46 4.24
CA ALA A 308 10.45 20.73 4.34
C ALA A 308 11.03 21.60 5.45
N VAL A 309 11.27 21.05 6.64
CA VAL A 309 11.91 21.80 7.76
C VAL A 309 13.28 22.34 7.35
N VAL A 310 14.14 21.53 6.73
CA VAL A 310 15.45 21.97 6.24
C VAL A 310 15.31 23.09 5.19
N GLN A 311 14.38 22.94 4.25
CA GLN A 311 14.14 23.93 3.20
C GLN A 311 13.62 25.25 3.75
N ILE A 312 12.61 25.22 4.62
CA ILE A 312 12.05 26.42 5.28
C ILE A 312 13.18 27.17 6.02
N ASN A 313 14.01 26.47 6.79
CA ASN A 313 15.11 27.10 7.52
C ASN A 313 16.14 27.78 6.59
N SER A 314 16.35 27.23 5.39
CA SER A 314 17.24 27.80 4.37
C SER A 314 16.59 28.89 3.49
N GLY A 315 15.30 29.18 3.68
CA GLY A 315 14.53 30.06 2.79
C GLY A 315 14.21 29.48 1.41
N ASN A 316 14.41 28.17 1.22
CA ASN A 316 14.06 27.47 0.00
C ASN A 316 12.58 27.05 0.05
N ASN A 317 11.83 27.36 -1.01
CA ASN A 317 10.42 27.03 -1.16
C ASN A 317 10.13 26.12 -2.37
N SER A 318 11.18 25.53 -2.95
CA SER A 318 11.06 24.66 -4.11
C SER A 318 10.25 23.41 -3.78
N PRO A 319 9.37 22.93 -4.68
CA PRO A 319 8.66 21.67 -4.50
C PRO A 319 9.62 20.51 -4.23
N ILE A 320 9.23 19.61 -3.32
CA ILE A 320 10.01 18.44 -2.94
C ILE A 320 9.60 17.25 -3.79
N THR A 321 10.57 16.61 -4.42
CA THR A 321 10.36 15.31 -5.07
C THR A 321 10.46 14.22 -4.02
N LEU A 322 9.45 13.36 -3.95
CA LEU A 322 9.43 12.22 -3.05
C LEU A 322 10.15 11.03 -3.67
N GLU A 323 10.94 10.32 -2.85
CA GLU A 323 11.52 9.02 -3.21
C GLU A 323 10.84 7.88 -2.42
N ASN A 324 11.21 6.64 -2.71
CA ASN A 324 10.70 5.48 -2.00
C ASN A 324 11.56 5.19 -0.77
N TYR A 325 10.89 5.07 0.38
CA TYR A 325 11.53 4.83 1.66
C TYR A 325 10.73 3.79 2.44
N ASN A 326 11.39 2.70 2.78
CA ASN A 326 10.80 1.59 3.52
C ASN A 326 10.60 1.97 5.00
N LEU A 327 9.61 1.31 5.62
CA LEU A 327 9.42 1.33 7.07
C LEU A 327 10.59 0.62 7.77
N PRO A 328 11.02 1.09 8.96
CA PRO A 328 11.97 0.35 9.75
C PRO A 328 11.30 -0.92 10.32
N SER A 329 12.07 -1.98 10.55
CA SER A 329 11.57 -3.22 11.14
C SER A 329 11.28 -3.13 12.64
N SER A 330 11.74 -2.05 13.29
CA SER A 330 11.56 -1.79 14.72
C SER A 330 11.60 -0.28 14.98
N SER A 331 11.33 0.10 16.23
CA SER A 331 11.53 1.45 16.75
C SER A 331 12.25 1.35 18.09
N SER A 332 13.21 2.25 18.35
CA SER A 332 13.97 2.28 19.61
C SER A 332 14.08 3.69 20.16
N GLU A 333 13.70 3.84 21.42
CA GLU A 333 13.65 5.12 22.12
C GLU A 333 14.28 5.01 23.50
N SER A 334 15.03 6.04 23.92
CA SER A 334 15.64 6.12 25.24
C SER A 334 15.17 7.31 26.07
N ILE A 335 14.37 8.22 25.51
CA ILE A 335 13.86 9.36 26.27
C ILE A 335 12.80 8.89 27.27
N THR A 336 12.95 9.29 28.53
CA THR A 336 12.05 8.86 29.62
C THR A 336 11.22 10.00 30.21
N SER A 337 11.54 11.25 29.85
CA SER A 337 10.85 12.45 30.31
C SER A 337 10.68 13.45 29.17
N SER A 338 9.61 14.23 29.22
CA SER A 338 9.39 15.33 28.29
C SER A 338 10.50 16.39 28.40
N GLY A 339 10.86 16.97 27.26
CA GLY A 339 11.81 18.08 27.18
C GLY A 339 11.49 18.98 25.99
N ALA A 340 12.41 19.88 25.68
CA ALA A 340 12.33 20.69 24.46
C ALA A 340 13.70 20.78 23.80
N ILE A 341 13.70 20.78 22.47
CA ILE A 341 14.90 20.98 21.65
C ILE A 341 14.75 22.27 20.83
N GLY A 342 15.86 22.98 20.64
CA GLY A 342 15.88 24.28 19.95
C GLY A 342 15.88 24.17 18.43
N LEU A 343 15.61 25.29 17.75
CA LEU A 343 15.62 25.42 16.29
C LEU A 343 16.84 24.79 15.61
N SER A 344 18.04 25.15 16.04
CA SER A 344 19.28 24.63 15.42
C SER A 344 19.39 23.11 15.52
N GLU A 345 18.94 22.54 16.64
CA GLU A 345 19.07 21.12 16.91
C GLU A 345 18.06 20.27 16.12
N TYR A 346 16.77 20.64 16.09
CA TYR A 346 15.81 19.85 15.33
C TYR A 346 16.00 20.03 13.81
N VAL A 347 16.56 21.15 13.34
CA VAL A 347 16.94 21.33 11.92
C VAL A 347 18.14 20.45 11.56
N ASP A 348 19.17 20.39 12.42
CA ASP A 348 20.27 19.42 12.26
C ASP A 348 19.72 17.99 12.22
N PHE A 349 18.83 17.66 13.16
CA PHE A 349 18.24 16.34 13.25
C PHE A 349 17.43 15.97 11.99
N ALA A 350 16.63 16.90 11.47
CA ALA A 350 15.93 16.74 10.20
C ALA A 350 16.91 16.42 9.06
N SER A 351 18.02 17.17 8.96
CA SER A 351 19.06 16.95 7.96
C SER A 351 19.71 15.57 8.05
N ARG A 352 19.97 15.09 9.28
CA ARG A 352 20.52 13.74 9.52
C ARG A 352 19.53 12.64 9.11
N ILE A 353 18.24 12.80 9.42
CA ILE A 353 17.19 11.86 8.97
C ILE A 353 17.13 11.81 7.44
N ASN A 354 17.09 12.97 6.76
CA ASN A 354 17.09 13.02 5.31
C ASN A 354 18.31 12.31 4.71
N SER A 355 19.51 12.58 5.23
CA SER A 355 20.75 11.97 4.76
C SER A 355 20.76 10.45 4.95
N TYR A 356 20.27 9.97 6.10
CA TYR A 356 20.11 8.55 6.39
C TYR A 356 19.14 7.89 5.41
N MET A 357 17.96 8.49 5.22
CA MET A 357 16.93 7.94 4.35
C MET A 357 17.39 7.86 2.90
N VAL A 358 17.99 8.93 2.36
CA VAL A 358 18.54 8.96 0.99
C VAL A 358 19.54 7.85 0.76
N SER A 359 20.43 7.60 1.74
CA SER A 359 21.51 6.63 1.65
C SER A 359 21.03 5.19 1.80
N ASN A 360 20.05 4.94 2.69
CA ASN A 360 19.66 3.58 3.08
C ASN A 360 18.30 3.14 2.50
N LYS A 361 17.55 4.05 1.85
CA LYS A 361 16.20 3.82 1.34
C LYS A 361 15.21 3.26 2.38
N ILE A 362 15.47 3.56 3.66
CA ILE A 362 14.64 3.15 4.82
C ILE A 362 14.61 4.29 5.83
N ALA A 363 13.47 4.47 6.51
CA ALA A 363 13.39 5.40 7.61
C ALA A 363 14.23 4.93 8.82
N PRO A 364 14.83 5.85 9.58
CA PRO A 364 15.61 5.50 10.76
C PRO A 364 14.69 4.94 11.87
N TYR A 365 15.05 3.76 12.40
CA TYR A 365 14.37 3.16 13.56
C TYR A 365 14.61 3.96 14.87
N THR A 366 15.65 4.79 14.89
CA THR A 366 16.00 5.67 16.01
C THR A 366 16.84 6.86 15.53
N GLY A 367 16.86 7.95 16.30
CA GLY A 367 17.70 9.11 16.03
C GLY A 367 18.09 9.86 17.29
N VAL A 368 19.35 10.31 17.38
CA VAL A 368 19.87 10.97 18.60
C VAL A 368 19.66 12.48 18.59
N VAL A 369 19.22 13.02 19.72
CA VAL A 369 19.19 14.45 20.09
C VAL A 369 19.76 14.62 21.51
N SER A 370 19.88 15.85 22.01
CA SER A 370 20.38 16.19 23.35
C SER A 370 19.59 15.54 24.49
N LEU A 371 18.30 15.25 24.26
CA LEU A 371 17.42 14.56 25.22
C LEU A 371 17.64 13.05 25.24
N GLY A 372 18.25 12.46 24.21
CA GLY A 372 18.44 11.01 24.05
C GLY A 372 18.08 10.50 22.66
N TYR A 373 17.83 9.20 22.55
CA TYR A 373 17.39 8.54 21.32
C TYR A 373 15.87 8.64 21.16
N LEU A 374 15.41 9.14 20.02
CA LEU A 374 14.00 9.24 19.65
C LEU A 374 13.62 8.06 18.76
N GLY A 375 12.50 7.40 19.09
CA GLY A 375 11.94 6.33 18.27
C GLY A 375 11.43 6.83 16.92
N TYR A 376 11.14 5.90 16.01
CA TYR A 376 10.58 6.19 14.68
C TYR A 376 9.29 7.01 14.77
N GLU A 377 8.38 6.66 15.67
CA GLU A 377 7.09 7.33 15.85
C GLU A 377 7.28 8.74 16.42
N THR A 378 8.17 8.90 17.40
CA THR A 378 8.50 10.20 18.00
C THR A 378 9.10 11.16 16.98
N GLN A 379 9.95 10.66 16.07
CA GLN A 379 10.49 11.47 14.98
C GLN A 379 9.38 12.04 14.09
N ILE A 380 8.40 11.23 13.72
CA ILE A 380 7.30 11.67 12.86
C ILE A 380 6.42 12.67 13.59
N TYR A 381 6.03 12.35 14.83
CA TYR A 381 5.21 13.25 15.64
C TYR A 381 5.91 14.60 15.88
N LEU A 382 7.20 14.59 16.19
CA LEU A 382 8.03 15.79 16.35
C LEU A 382 7.96 16.69 15.12
N PHE A 383 8.24 16.17 13.93
CA PHE A 383 8.23 16.98 12.71
C PHE A 383 6.81 17.35 12.26
N SER A 384 5.81 16.56 12.63
CA SER A 384 4.41 16.96 12.49
C SER A 384 4.08 18.19 13.34
N GLN A 385 4.53 18.25 14.60
CA GLN A 385 4.34 19.42 15.47
C GLN A 385 5.09 20.65 14.97
N VAL A 386 6.34 20.49 14.51
CA VAL A 386 7.14 21.60 13.95
C VAL A 386 6.44 22.22 12.74
N LEU A 387 5.96 21.40 11.81
CA LEU A 387 5.30 21.88 10.60
C LEU A 387 3.87 22.37 10.84
N ASP A 388 3.16 21.84 11.84
CA ASP A 388 1.89 22.41 12.30
C ASP A 388 2.09 23.83 12.84
N SER A 389 3.13 24.06 13.66
CA SER A 389 3.48 25.42 14.10
C SER A 389 3.78 26.34 12.91
N TYR A 390 4.54 25.86 11.92
CA TYR A 390 4.82 26.62 10.70
C TYR A 390 3.54 26.96 9.92
N ALA A 391 2.62 26.01 9.75
CA ALA A 391 1.36 26.23 9.04
C ALA A 391 0.51 27.33 9.69
N ASN A 392 0.52 27.42 11.02
CA ASN A 392 -0.28 28.40 11.77
C ASN A 392 0.41 29.76 11.93
N ASN A 393 1.74 29.79 12.03
CA ASN A 393 2.50 30.98 12.38
C ASN A 393 3.33 31.58 11.23
N GLY A 394 3.49 30.86 10.12
CA GLY A 394 4.33 31.26 8.99
C GLY A 394 5.84 31.17 9.25
N ALA A 395 6.26 30.66 10.40
CA ALA A 395 7.66 30.50 10.80
C ALA A 395 7.88 29.21 11.60
N LEU A 396 9.07 28.64 11.49
CA LEU A 396 9.48 27.52 12.33
C LEU A 396 9.56 27.96 13.80
N PRO A 397 9.10 27.15 14.77
CA PRO A 397 9.13 27.53 16.18
C PRO A 397 10.56 27.63 16.73
N SER A 398 10.84 28.53 17.67
CA SER A 398 12.19 28.64 18.26
C SER A 398 12.62 27.41 19.06
N SER A 399 11.66 26.63 19.54
CA SER A 399 11.83 25.33 20.20
C SER A 399 10.59 24.47 20.01
N VAL A 400 10.74 23.16 20.14
CA VAL A 400 9.62 22.20 20.09
C VAL A 400 9.72 21.23 21.26
N SER A 401 8.57 20.91 21.85
CA SER A 401 8.49 19.91 22.92
C SER A 401 8.64 18.50 22.35
N VAL A 402 9.46 17.69 23.00
CA VAL A 402 9.64 16.27 22.69
C VAL A 402 9.11 15.48 23.87
N ASN A 403 8.14 14.61 23.61
CA ASN A 403 7.55 13.72 24.60
C ASN A 403 7.92 12.28 24.24
N PRO A 404 8.27 11.42 25.22
CA PRO A 404 8.42 9.99 24.96
C PRO A 404 7.16 9.44 24.30
N TRP A 405 7.28 8.62 23.26
CA TRP A 405 6.16 8.12 22.47
C TRP A 405 5.09 7.49 23.36
N ILE A 406 5.53 6.72 24.36
CA ILE A 406 4.64 6.07 25.33
C ILE A 406 3.74 7.09 26.04
N THR A 407 4.22 8.29 26.37
CA THR A 407 3.41 9.34 27.01
C THR A 407 2.43 10.00 26.05
N VAL A 408 2.75 9.99 24.74
CA VAL A 408 1.87 10.52 23.68
C VAL A 408 0.70 9.57 23.43
N ILE A 409 0.97 8.26 23.34
CA ILE A 409 -0.05 7.24 23.07
C ILE A 409 -0.76 6.73 24.33
N TYR A 410 -0.24 7.04 25.50
CA TYR A 410 -0.83 6.65 26.76
C TYR A 410 -1.20 7.86 27.62
N LYS A 411 -2.36 8.45 27.30
CA LYS A 411 -2.95 9.53 28.08
C LYS A 411 -3.61 8.96 29.34
N ILE A 412 -2.87 8.90 30.43
CA ILE A 412 -3.43 8.64 31.76
C ILE A 412 -4.33 9.82 32.12
N PRO A 413 -5.63 9.61 32.40
CA PRO A 413 -6.50 10.66 32.94
C PRO A 413 -5.86 11.30 34.19
N ALA A 414 -5.97 12.62 34.33
CA ALA A 414 -5.26 13.36 35.37
C ALA A 414 -5.55 12.82 36.78
N GLU A 415 -6.80 12.40 37.03
CA GLU A 415 -7.26 11.77 38.26
C GLU A 415 -6.59 10.42 38.56
N TYR A 416 -5.96 9.78 37.58
CA TYR A 416 -5.29 8.49 37.71
C TYR A 416 -3.77 8.58 37.84
N LEU A 417 -3.19 9.79 37.75
CA LEU A 417 -1.75 10.00 37.93
C LEU A 417 -1.26 9.59 39.34
N VAL A 418 -2.13 9.64 40.34
CA VAL A 418 -1.81 9.13 41.70
C VAL A 418 -1.52 7.63 41.70
N TYR A 419 -2.10 6.86 40.76
CA TYR A 419 -1.97 5.41 40.69
C TYR A 419 -0.75 4.93 39.89
N ILE A 420 0.15 5.83 39.49
CA ILE A 420 1.48 5.51 38.95
C ILE A 420 2.63 5.88 39.90
N GLN A 421 2.33 6.51 41.03
CA GLN A 421 3.36 6.92 42.00
C GLN A 421 3.80 5.75 42.90
N PRO A 422 5.07 5.73 43.36
CA PRO A 422 5.52 4.76 44.37
C PRO A 422 4.83 4.98 45.73
N SER A 423 4.85 3.97 46.58
CA SER A 423 4.49 4.08 48.00
C SER A 423 5.39 3.20 48.87
N ASN A 424 5.32 3.33 50.20
CA ASN A 424 6.22 2.64 51.14
C ASN A 424 6.36 1.13 50.87
N ASN A 425 5.25 0.44 50.57
CA ASN A 425 5.23 -1.00 50.29
C ASN A 425 5.16 -1.32 48.79
N CYS A 426 5.03 -0.29 47.94
CA CYS A 426 4.94 -0.38 46.49
C CYS A 426 6.09 0.40 45.85
N GLN A 427 7.30 -0.12 45.99
CA GLN A 427 8.51 0.60 45.60
C GLN A 427 8.76 0.53 44.08
N SER A 428 7.85 1.11 43.28
CA SER A 428 7.89 1.10 41.81
C SER A 428 9.05 1.90 41.20
N ASP A 429 9.69 2.74 42.00
CA ASP A 429 10.91 3.48 41.70
C ASP A 429 12.20 2.71 42.03
N ASN A 430 12.09 1.52 42.62
CA ASN A 430 13.25 0.67 42.91
C ASN A 430 13.87 0.11 41.63
N ALA A 431 15.20 0.19 41.52
CA ALA A 431 15.94 -0.24 40.33
C ALA A 431 15.70 -1.71 39.93
N GLN A 432 15.53 -2.63 40.88
CA GLN A 432 15.25 -4.04 40.58
C GLN A 432 13.85 -4.23 39.99
N ILE A 433 12.86 -3.50 40.51
CA ILE A 433 11.49 -3.52 40.00
C ILE A 433 11.43 -2.95 38.58
N ILE A 434 12.09 -1.81 38.34
CA ILE A 434 12.17 -1.18 37.01
C ILE A 434 12.83 -2.13 36.00
N ALA A 435 13.98 -2.71 36.36
CA ALA A 435 14.70 -3.63 35.47
C ALA A 435 13.86 -4.86 35.10
N LEU A 436 13.19 -5.45 36.09
CA LEU A 436 12.33 -6.61 35.87
C LEU A 436 11.08 -6.24 35.04
N ALA A 437 10.41 -5.12 35.33
CA ALA A 437 9.27 -4.65 34.56
C ALA A 437 9.62 -4.45 33.08
N ASN A 438 10.77 -3.83 32.79
CA ASN A 438 11.29 -3.68 31.43
C ASN A 438 11.56 -5.04 30.77
N SER A 439 12.12 -6.00 31.51
CA SER A 439 12.40 -7.35 30.99
C SER A 439 11.12 -8.13 30.67
N ILE A 440 10.11 -8.09 31.55
CA ILE A 440 8.83 -8.79 31.35
C ILE A 440 8.07 -8.22 30.16
N THR A 441 8.12 -6.90 29.99
CA THR A 441 7.35 -6.18 28.98
C THR A 441 8.07 -6.01 27.64
N ALA A 442 9.25 -6.62 27.49
CA ALA A 442 10.02 -6.57 26.26
C ALA A 442 9.20 -7.15 25.08
N GLY A 443 8.99 -6.34 24.03
CA GLY A 443 8.22 -6.71 22.85
C GLY A 443 6.70 -6.43 22.91
N ALA A 444 6.18 -5.94 24.03
CA ALA A 444 4.79 -5.49 24.12
C ALA A 444 4.62 -4.04 23.66
N SER A 445 3.61 -3.80 22.81
CA SER A 445 3.35 -2.51 22.17
C SER A 445 2.29 -1.69 22.90
N THR A 446 1.39 -2.32 23.66
CA THR A 446 0.28 -1.63 24.34
C THR A 446 0.35 -1.77 25.87
N PRO A 447 -0.18 -0.80 26.65
CA PRO A 447 -0.33 -0.92 28.10
C PRO A 447 -1.12 -2.17 28.53
N TYR A 448 -2.11 -2.58 27.73
CA TYR A 448 -2.88 -3.79 27.99
C TYR A 448 -2.01 -5.05 27.87
N GLU A 449 -1.23 -5.17 26.78
CA GLU A 449 -0.29 -6.29 26.61
C GLU A 449 0.73 -6.34 27.74
N LYS A 450 1.30 -5.20 28.12
CA LYS A 450 2.24 -5.09 29.24
C LYS A 450 1.60 -5.55 30.56
N ALA A 451 0.36 -5.12 30.83
CA ALA A 451 -0.37 -5.52 32.03
C ALA A 451 -0.65 -7.02 32.08
N VAL A 452 -1.00 -7.64 30.94
CA VAL A 452 -1.19 -9.08 30.83
C VAL A 452 0.11 -9.85 31.11
N LEU A 453 1.24 -9.41 30.53
CA LEU A 453 2.54 -10.04 30.75
C LEU A 453 2.99 -9.94 32.22
N ILE A 454 2.84 -8.77 32.83
CA ILE A 454 3.17 -8.56 34.25
C ILE A 454 2.28 -9.42 35.15
N PHE A 455 0.97 -9.44 34.91
CA PHE A 455 0.05 -10.28 35.66
C PHE A 455 0.44 -11.76 35.59
N ASN A 456 0.68 -12.28 34.38
CA ASN A 456 1.06 -13.68 34.18
C ASN A 456 2.39 -13.98 34.88
N TRP A 457 3.38 -13.09 34.74
CA TRP A 457 4.67 -13.27 35.40
C TRP A 457 4.53 -13.36 36.92
N VAL A 458 3.78 -12.45 37.54
CA VAL A 458 3.58 -12.48 39.01
C VAL A 458 2.84 -13.75 39.42
N ARG A 459 1.75 -14.11 38.73
CA ARG A 459 0.97 -15.31 39.01
C ARG A 459 1.80 -16.59 38.94
N ASP A 460 2.70 -16.66 37.96
CA ASP A 460 3.45 -17.87 37.65
C ASP A 460 4.78 -17.96 38.42
N ASN A 461 5.30 -16.86 38.95
CA ASN A 461 6.61 -16.81 39.64
C ASN A 461 6.52 -16.54 41.16
N ILE A 462 5.37 -16.12 41.69
CA ILE A 462 5.19 -15.84 43.11
C ILE A 462 4.23 -16.85 43.73
N GLY A 463 4.76 -17.72 44.59
CA GLY A 463 3.96 -18.69 45.32
C GLY A 463 3.08 -18.03 46.38
N TYR A 464 1.96 -18.67 46.76
CA TYR A 464 1.12 -18.17 47.85
C TYR A 464 1.63 -18.66 49.21
N SER A 465 1.78 -17.76 50.17
CA SER A 465 2.06 -18.06 51.58
C SER A 465 1.08 -17.33 52.49
N PHE A 466 0.48 -18.04 53.45
CA PHE A 466 -0.51 -17.44 54.34
C PHE A 466 0.16 -16.72 55.52
N TYR A 467 -0.07 -15.42 55.63
CA TYR A 467 0.20 -14.57 56.78
C TYR A 467 -0.71 -13.32 56.71
N TYR A 468 -0.85 -12.64 57.84
CA TYR A 468 -1.63 -11.40 57.91
C TYR A 468 -0.80 -10.22 57.42
N ASP A 469 -1.48 -9.26 56.79
CA ASP A 469 -0.94 -7.93 56.48
C ASP A 469 0.32 -7.95 55.59
N THR A 470 0.95 -6.80 55.38
CA THR A 470 2.20 -6.64 54.65
C THR A 470 3.37 -7.13 55.50
N LYS A 471 4.29 -7.88 54.89
CA LYS A 471 5.53 -8.32 55.54
C LYS A 471 6.76 -7.91 54.74
N TYR A 472 6.64 -7.89 53.42
CA TYR A 472 7.78 -7.76 52.53
C TYR A 472 7.74 -6.53 51.63
N GLY A 473 6.55 -5.99 51.34
CA GLY A 473 6.37 -5.02 50.26
C GLY A 473 6.80 -5.59 48.90
N ALA A 474 6.83 -4.77 47.86
CA ALA A 474 7.13 -5.25 46.50
C ALA A 474 8.55 -5.84 46.37
N VAL A 475 9.57 -5.13 46.82
CA VAL A 475 10.98 -5.56 46.68
C VAL A 475 11.27 -6.82 47.50
N GLY A 476 10.75 -6.89 48.73
CA GLY A 476 10.90 -8.06 49.57
C GLY A 476 10.16 -9.26 48.99
N THR A 477 8.95 -9.06 48.43
CA THR A 477 8.17 -10.13 47.79
C THR A 477 8.92 -10.72 46.58
N LEU A 478 9.50 -9.85 45.75
CA LEU A 478 10.33 -10.28 44.62
C LEU A 478 11.51 -11.14 45.09
N SER A 479 12.13 -10.79 46.21
CA SER A 479 13.25 -11.54 46.79
C SER A 479 12.82 -12.86 47.44
N ALA A 480 11.63 -12.88 48.07
CA ALA A 480 11.11 -14.04 48.80
C ALA A 480 10.53 -15.13 47.88
N GLY A 481 10.04 -14.76 46.69
CA GLY A 481 9.42 -15.70 45.73
C GLY A 481 8.08 -16.28 46.18
N SER A 482 7.57 -15.88 47.35
CA SER A 482 6.22 -16.22 47.81
C SER A 482 5.67 -15.17 48.78
N ALA A 483 4.35 -14.96 48.75
CA ALA A 483 3.68 -13.91 49.51
C ALA A 483 2.19 -14.20 49.74
N ASN A 484 1.56 -13.44 50.66
CA ASN A 484 0.10 -13.41 50.81
C ASN A 484 -0.53 -12.51 49.72
N CYS A 485 -1.85 -12.28 49.81
CA CYS A 485 -2.58 -11.45 48.85
C CYS A 485 -2.14 -9.98 48.82
N VAL A 486 -1.78 -9.41 49.97
CA VAL A 486 -1.36 -8.01 50.10
C VAL A 486 -0.01 -7.78 49.44
N ASP A 487 0.99 -8.58 49.81
CA ASP A 487 2.36 -8.48 49.29
C ASP A 487 2.48 -8.89 47.81
N THR A 488 1.68 -9.87 47.37
CA THR A 488 1.55 -10.19 45.93
C THR A 488 0.98 -8.99 45.15
N SER A 489 -0.01 -8.30 45.72
CA SER A 489 -0.58 -7.08 45.12
C SER A 489 0.41 -5.93 45.10
N HIS A 490 1.24 -5.77 46.15
CA HIS A 490 2.32 -4.79 46.18
C HIS A 490 3.31 -4.98 45.04
N LEU A 491 3.82 -6.21 44.84
CA LEU A 491 4.75 -6.49 43.76
C LEU A 491 4.12 -6.24 42.39
N MET A 492 2.89 -6.73 42.18
CA MET A 492 2.23 -6.55 40.89
C MET A 492 1.98 -5.07 40.57
N ILE A 493 1.47 -4.30 41.54
CA ILE A 493 1.29 -2.85 41.35
C ILE A 493 2.63 -2.17 41.13
N ALA A 494 3.70 -2.54 41.84
CA ALA A 494 5.01 -1.92 41.65
C ALA A 494 5.55 -2.13 40.23
N LEU A 495 5.42 -3.34 39.67
CA LEU A 495 5.81 -3.65 38.29
C LEU A 495 4.96 -2.90 37.25
N LEU A 496 3.64 -2.80 37.48
CA LEU A 496 2.72 -2.05 36.62
C LEU A 496 3.04 -0.56 36.63
N ARG A 497 3.24 0.03 37.81
CA ARG A 497 3.60 1.45 37.97
C ARG A 497 4.97 1.78 37.40
N ALA A 498 5.95 0.88 37.55
CA ALA A 498 7.26 1.01 36.90
C ALA A 498 7.15 1.00 35.36
N SER A 499 6.07 0.42 34.82
CA SER A 499 5.73 0.43 33.39
C SER A 499 4.81 1.60 32.98
N ASN A 500 4.63 2.60 33.84
CA ASN A 500 3.69 3.71 33.69
C ASN A 500 2.22 3.27 33.49
N ILE A 501 1.78 2.18 34.11
CA ILE A 501 0.39 1.70 34.04
C ILE A 501 -0.29 2.01 35.39
N PRO A 502 -1.37 2.83 35.44
CA PRO A 502 -2.11 3.11 36.65
C PRO A 502 -2.68 1.82 37.22
N ALA A 503 -2.30 1.52 38.45
CA ALA A 503 -2.74 0.35 39.16
C ALA A 503 -3.08 0.70 40.61
N ARG A 504 -4.19 0.15 41.11
CA ARG A 504 -4.72 0.45 42.44
C ARG A 504 -5.08 -0.82 43.20
N TYR A 505 -4.98 -0.76 44.51
CA TYR A 505 -5.41 -1.84 45.39
C TYR A 505 -6.93 -1.87 45.44
N VAL A 506 -7.49 -3.06 45.56
CA VAL A 506 -8.87 -3.28 45.96
C VAL A 506 -8.85 -4.18 47.18
N HIS A 507 -9.61 -3.80 48.21
CA HIS A 507 -9.74 -4.58 49.44
C HIS A 507 -11.20 -4.95 49.63
N GLY A 508 -11.45 -6.19 50.03
CA GLY A 508 -12.79 -6.68 50.30
C GLY A 508 -12.81 -7.95 51.11
N TYR A 509 -14.02 -8.49 51.28
CA TYR A 509 -14.27 -9.78 51.92
C TYR A 509 -14.89 -10.72 50.90
N CYS A 510 -14.17 -11.79 50.58
CA CYS A 510 -14.43 -12.65 49.44
C CYS A 510 -14.71 -14.08 49.88
N GLN A 511 -15.69 -14.73 49.23
CA GLN A 511 -15.94 -16.16 49.38
C GLN A 511 -15.12 -16.94 48.36
N PHE A 512 -14.12 -17.67 48.83
CA PHE A 512 -13.26 -18.49 47.98
C PHE A 512 -13.97 -19.76 47.53
N SER A 513 -13.48 -20.37 46.45
CA SER A 513 -14.07 -21.61 45.90
C SER A 513 -14.05 -22.80 46.88
N SER A 514 -13.30 -22.70 47.98
CA SER A 514 -13.36 -23.63 49.12
C SER A 514 -14.63 -23.50 49.97
N GLY A 515 -15.42 -22.44 49.78
CA GLY A 515 -16.56 -22.05 50.60
C GLY A 515 -16.20 -21.13 51.77
N SER A 516 -14.91 -20.93 52.06
CA SER A 516 -14.42 -20.07 53.14
C SER A 516 -14.46 -18.59 52.78
N TRP A 517 -14.60 -17.73 53.79
CA TRP A 517 -14.56 -16.28 53.63
C TRP A 517 -13.28 -15.71 54.22
N TYR A 518 -12.61 -14.82 53.48
CA TYR A 518 -11.40 -14.14 53.93
C TYR A 518 -11.40 -12.67 53.50
N GLY A 519 -10.73 -11.85 54.31
CA GLY A 519 -10.27 -10.54 53.85
C GLY A 519 -9.25 -10.74 52.73
N HIS A 520 -9.42 -10.03 51.62
CA HIS A 520 -8.61 -10.23 50.42
C HIS A 520 -8.25 -8.89 49.78
N VAL A 521 -7.00 -8.81 49.32
CA VAL A 521 -6.50 -7.68 48.55
C VAL A 521 -6.10 -8.17 47.17
N TRP A 522 -6.58 -7.46 46.15
CA TRP A 522 -6.19 -7.69 44.76
C TRP A 522 -5.98 -6.34 44.05
N VAL A 523 -5.78 -6.38 42.74
CA VAL A 523 -5.39 -5.21 41.95
C VAL A 523 -6.43 -4.89 40.90
N GLN A 524 -6.60 -3.60 40.63
CA GLN A 524 -7.21 -3.10 39.41
C GLN A 524 -6.18 -2.35 38.57
N VAL A 525 -6.23 -2.54 37.25
CA VAL A 525 -5.27 -1.99 36.28
C VAL A 525 -6.02 -1.18 35.22
N TYR A 526 -5.61 0.06 34.98
CA TYR A 526 -6.21 0.92 33.97
C TYR A 526 -5.52 0.71 32.61
N ALA A 527 -6.26 0.20 31.63
CA ALA A 527 -5.78 0.03 30.27
C ALA A 527 -6.95 0.20 29.29
N ASN A 528 -6.68 0.62 28.06
CA ASN A 528 -7.70 0.77 27.00
C ASN A 528 -8.97 1.52 27.45
N GLY A 529 -8.82 2.58 28.25
CA GLY A 529 -9.92 3.40 28.72
C GLY A 529 -10.73 2.85 29.91
N GLN A 530 -10.39 1.68 30.46
CA GLN A 530 -11.16 1.03 31.54
C GLN A 530 -10.29 0.34 32.60
N TRP A 531 -10.90 0.01 33.75
CA TRP A 531 -10.24 -0.73 34.83
C TRP A 531 -10.50 -2.24 34.71
N TYR A 532 -9.43 -3.02 34.58
CA TYR A 532 -9.46 -4.48 34.60
C TYR A 532 -9.11 -5.01 35.99
N THR A 533 -9.79 -6.06 36.44
CA THR A 533 -9.43 -6.76 37.67
C THR A 533 -8.25 -7.71 37.43
N ALA A 534 -7.34 -7.80 38.40
CA ALA A 534 -6.15 -8.63 38.33
C ALA A 534 -5.86 -9.20 39.72
N ASP A 535 -6.01 -10.53 39.86
CA ASP A 535 -5.68 -11.26 41.08
C ASP A 535 -4.68 -12.37 40.77
N ALA A 536 -3.40 -12.10 41.03
CA ALA A 536 -2.30 -13.01 40.73
C ALA A 536 -2.09 -14.10 41.81
N THR A 537 -2.97 -14.23 42.80
CA THR A 537 -2.80 -15.17 43.92
C THR A 537 -3.13 -16.63 43.58
N SER A 538 -3.65 -16.89 42.37
CA SER A 538 -4.06 -18.23 41.96
C SER A 538 -3.86 -18.46 40.47
N SER A 539 -3.39 -19.65 40.12
CA SER A 539 -3.25 -20.11 38.73
C SER A 539 -4.59 -20.27 38.01
N TYR A 540 -5.73 -20.26 38.72
CA TYR A 540 -7.05 -20.28 38.11
C TYR A 540 -7.46 -18.92 37.52
N ASN A 541 -6.77 -17.85 37.89
CA ASN A 541 -7.11 -16.50 37.44
C ASN A 541 -6.39 -16.15 36.14
N THR A 542 -7.06 -15.34 35.33
CA THR A 542 -6.49 -14.71 34.14
C THR A 542 -6.65 -13.20 34.25
N PHE A 543 -5.86 -12.43 33.50
CA PHE A 543 -6.04 -10.98 33.50
C PHE A 543 -7.48 -10.61 33.10
N GLY A 544 -8.14 -9.76 33.90
CA GLY A 544 -9.54 -9.38 33.71
C GLY A 544 -10.59 -10.38 34.22
N SER A 545 -10.20 -11.58 34.71
CA SER A 545 -11.14 -12.61 35.16
C SER A 545 -10.64 -13.36 36.40
N ILE A 546 -11.50 -13.44 37.41
CA ILE A 546 -11.20 -14.08 38.70
C ILE A 546 -12.07 -15.34 38.82
N ASN A 547 -11.43 -16.47 39.07
CA ASN A 547 -12.05 -17.79 39.12
C ASN A 547 -11.77 -18.57 40.43
N ASN A 548 -10.90 -18.05 41.31
CA ASN A 548 -10.59 -18.68 42.60
C ASN A 548 -11.51 -18.23 43.76
N TRP A 549 -12.36 -17.22 43.55
CA TRP A 549 -13.39 -16.77 44.48
C TRP A 549 -14.60 -16.16 43.74
N ASN A 550 -15.75 -16.11 44.41
CA ASN A 550 -17.00 -15.65 43.83
C ASN A 550 -17.08 -14.11 43.81
N THR A 551 -16.93 -13.53 42.62
CA THR A 551 -16.95 -12.08 42.41
C THR A 551 -18.33 -11.45 42.59
N ALA A 552 -19.41 -12.23 42.48
CA ALA A 552 -20.78 -11.73 42.63
C ALA A 552 -21.20 -11.56 44.10
N THR A 553 -20.51 -12.23 45.03
CA THR A 553 -20.84 -12.18 46.47
C THR A 553 -19.82 -11.41 47.30
N ALA A 554 -18.73 -10.94 46.69
CA ALA A 554 -17.70 -10.20 47.40
C ALA A 554 -18.20 -8.84 47.88
N THR A 555 -17.84 -8.49 49.12
CA THR A 555 -18.06 -7.13 49.64
C THR A 555 -16.79 -6.31 49.43
N VAL A 556 -16.86 -5.33 48.52
CA VAL A 556 -15.73 -4.43 48.24
C VAL A 556 -15.73 -3.25 49.22
N TYR A 557 -14.66 -3.09 49.99
CA TYR A 557 -14.52 -2.01 50.96
C TYR A 557 -13.99 -0.71 50.34
N GLY A 558 -13.18 -0.82 49.29
CA GLY A 558 -12.71 0.35 48.58
C GLY A 558 -11.54 0.07 47.65
N THR A 559 -11.10 1.13 46.99
CA THR A 559 -9.92 1.14 46.13
C THR A 559 -8.90 2.17 46.63
N TYR A 560 -7.61 1.83 46.62
CA TYR A 560 -6.59 2.64 47.29
C TYR A 560 -5.35 2.83 46.41
N ALA A 561 -4.71 4.00 46.52
CA ALA A 561 -3.40 4.25 45.89
C ALA A 561 -2.24 3.63 46.68
N SER A 562 -2.41 3.45 48.00
CA SER A 562 -1.46 2.78 48.89
C SER A 562 -2.19 2.06 50.01
N LEU A 563 -1.56 1.03 50.58
CA LEU A 563 -2.00 0.34 51.80
C LEU A 563 -0.89 0.46 52.86
N THR A 564 -1.30 0.62 54.11
CA THR A 564 -0.40 0.77 55.27
C THR A 564 -0.27 -0.48 56.11
N PHE A 565 -1.19 -1.43 55.93
CA PHE A 565 -1.23 -2.69 56.64
C PHE A 565 -0.64 -3.75 55.75
#